data_AF-A0A8T7DLE1-F1
#
_entry.id   AF-A0A8T7DLE1-F1
#
_cell.length_a   1.000
_cell.length_b   1.000
_cell.length_c   1.000
_cell.angle_alpha   90.00
_cell.angle_beta   90.00
_cell.angle_gamma   90.00
#
_symmetry.space_group_name_H-M   'P 1'
#
loop_
_entity.id
_entity.type
_entity.pdbx_description
1 polymer ?
#
loop_
_entity_poly.entity_id
_entity_poly.type
_entity_poly.pdbx_seq_one_letter_code
_entity_poly.pdbx_strand_id
1 'polypeptide(L)' 'MKHLLSGSDLPGWVAWIAQDKSGVWWGFEQEPNEGHDFWYENEVGRYLKIIKTEPNADWRNTLQRI' A
#
# COMPACT_ATOMS: atom_id res chain seq x y z
N MET A 1 5.70 -8.80 10.73
CA MET A 1 4.85 -8.08 9.75
C MET A 1 3.80 -8.94 9.06
N LYS A 2 3.89 -10.28 9.02
CA LYS A 2 2.90 -11.19 8.39
C LYS A 2 1.52 -11.31 9.10
N HIS A 3 1.18 -10.41 10.04
CA HIS A 3 -0.01 -10.54 10.89
C HIS A 3 -0.93 -9.31 10.89
N LEU A 4 -0.57 -8.24 10.20
CA LEU A 4 -1.38 -7.01 10.21
C LEU A 4 -2.50 -7.02 9.15
N LEU A 5 -2.44 -7.89 8.15
CA LEU A 5 -3.45 -8.00 7.09
C LEU A 5 -3.61 -9.46 6.71
N SER A 6 -4.69 -10.09 7.15
CA SER A 6 -5.13 -11.32 6.51
C SER A 6 -5.77 -10.93 5.17
N GLY A 7 -5.52 -11.66 4.09
CA GLY A 7 -6.10 -11.35 2.77
C GLY A 7 -7.63 -11.28 2.76
N SER A 8 -8.30 -11.82 3.79
CA SER A 8 -9.75 -11.73 4.02
C SER A 8 -10.26 -10.37 4.50
N ASP A 9 -9.39 -9.49 5.01
CA ASP A 9 -9.79 -8.16 5.52
C ASP A 9 -9.71 -7.06 4.47
N LEU A 10 -9.12 -7.35 3.30
CA LEU A 10 -9.03 -6.42 2.19
C LEU A 10 -10.20 -6.61 1.23
N PRO A 11 -10.74 -5.53 0.65
CA PRO A 11 -11.67 -5.65 -0.46
C PRO A 11 -11.05 -6.48 -1.59
N GLY A 12 -11.82 -7.38 -2.21
CA GLY A 12 -11.32 -8.30 -3.24
C GLY A 12 -10.78 -7.64 -4.51
N TRP A 13 -10.82 -6.31 -4.61
CA TRP A 13 -10.22 -5.54 -5.69
C TRP A 13 -8.79 -5.08 -5.41
N VAL A 14 -8.32 -5.17 -4.16
CA VAL A 14 -6.95 -4.80 -3.82
C VAL A 14 -6.02 -5.87 -4.42
N ALA A 15 -5.13 -5.45 -5.31
CA ALA A 15 -4.14 -6.30 -5.94
C ALA A 15 -2.71 -5.94 -5.52
N TRP A 16 -2.52 -4.73 -4.97
CA TRP A 16 -1.23 -4.22 -4.54
C TRP A 16 -1.31 -3.60 -3.16
N ILE A 17 -0.24 -3.75 -2.39
CA ILE A 17 -0.05 -3.08 -1.11
C ILE A 17 1.29 -2.37 -1.11
N ALA A 18 1.35 -1.21 -0.46
CA ALA A 18 2.61 -0.52 -0.24
C ALA A 18 2.52 0.38 0.98
N GLN A 19 3.64 0.60 1.65
CA GLN A 19 3.78 1.56 2.72
C GLN A 19 4.39 2.85 2.17
N ASP A 20 3.92 4.00 2.63
CA ASP A 20 4.62 5.28 2.43
C ASP A 20 5.65 5.56 3.53
N LYS A 21 6.47 6.61 3.35
CA LYS A 21 7.53 6.97 4.29
C LYS A 21 7.01 7.24 5.71
N SER A 22 5.79 7.74 5.83
CA SER A 22 5.17 8.09 7.11
C SER A 22 4.64 6.88 7.87
N GLY A 23 4.71 5.69 7.26
CA GLY A 23 4.27 4.43 7.84
C GLY A 23 2.83 4.07 7.49
N VAL A 24 2.16 4.80 6.61
CA VAL A 24 0.80 4.45 6.18
C VAL A 24 0.86 3.36 5.14
N TRP A 25 0.10 2.29 5.38
CA TRP A 25 -0.16 1.23 4.40
C TRP A 25 -1.36 1.58 3.54
N TRP A 26 -1.18 1.37 2.25
CA TRP A 26 -2.16 1.63 1.21
C TRP A 26 -2.43 0.34 0.44
N GLY A 27 -3.69 0.16 0.04
CA GLY A 27 -4.11 -0.88 -0.90
C GLY A 27 -4.50 -0.23 -2.21
N PHE A 28 -4.08 -0.83 -3.32
CA PHE A 28 -4.36 -0.35 -4.67
C PHE A 28 -4.92 -1.45 -5.56
N GLU A 29 -5.81 -1.06 -6.47
CA GLU A 29 -6.34 -1.95 -7.52
C GLU A 29 -5.35 -2.17 -8.66
N GLN A 30 -4.59 -1.13 -9.02
CA GLN A 30 -3.54 -1.16 -10.03
C GLN A 30 -2.18 -0.90 -9.37
N GLU A 31 -1.10 -1.24 -10.06
CA GLU A 31 0.25 -0.96 -9.57
C GLU A 31 0.42 0.55 -9.39
N PRO A 32 0.70 1.07 -8.19
CA PRO A 32 0.84 2.50 -7.96
C PRO A 32 2.17 3.03 -8.51
N ASN A 33 2.21 4.33 -8.78
CA ASN A 33 3.45 5.02 -9.14
C ASN A 33 4.21 5.51 -7.90
N GLU A 34 5.54 5.49 -7.99
CA GLU A 34 6.42 6.02 -6.94
C GLU A 34 6.44 7.56 -6.96
N GLY A 35 6.13 8.18 -5.82
CA GLY A 35 6.35 9.60 -5.55
C GLY A 35 7.57 9.86 -4.67
N HIS A 36 7.75 11.11 -4.20
CA HIS A 36 8.91 11.46 -3.36
C HIS A 36 8.93 10.74 -2.01
N ASP A 37 7.80 10.70 -1.33
CA ASP A 37 7.64 10.12 0.01
C ASP A 37 6.38 9.24 0.15
N PHE A 38 5.69 8.96 -0.96
CA PHE A 38 4.40 8.25 -1.00
C PHE A 38 4.19 7.51 -2.34
N TRP A 39 3.15 6.68 -2.38
CA TRP A 39 2.65 5.99 -3.57
C TRP A 39 1.35 6.64 -4.03
N TYR A 40 1.18 6.86 -5.33
CA TYR A 40 -0.04 7.45 -5.87
C TYR A 40 -0.73 6.54 -6.89
N GLU A 41 -2.05 6.70 -6.94
CA GLU A 41 -2.95 5.99 -7.85
C GLU A 41 -2.78 6.53 -9.29
N ASN A 42 -2.87 5.64 -10.28
CA ASN A 42 -2.53 5.94 -11.69
C ASN A 42 -3.69 6.48 -12.52
N GLU A 43 -4.67 7.15 -11.91
CA GLU A 43 -5.92 7.65 -12.53
C GLU A 43 -6.87 6.57 -13.09
N VAL A 44 -6.60 5.28 -12.88
CA VAL A 44 -7.28 4.14 -13.53
C VAL A 44 -7.78 3.09 -12.52
N GLY A 45 -7.59 3.29 -11.21
CA GLY A 45 -7.95 2.33 -10.17
C GLY A 45 -8.39 2.95 -8.84
N ARG A 46 -8.84 2.09 -7.94
CA ARG A 46 -9.15 2.46 -6.56
C ARG A 46 -7.91 2.38 -5.67
N TYR A 47 -7.91 3.20 -4.63
CA TYR A 47 -6.97 3.09 -3.52
C TYR A 47 -7.69 3.22 -2.19
N LEU A 48 -7.12 2.62 -1.14
CA LEU A 48 -7.62 2.76 0.23
C LEU A 48 -6.48 2.85 1.24
N LYS A 49 -6.68 3.64 2.28
CA LYS A 49 -5.79 3.65 3.45
C LYS A 49 -6.12 2.47 4.34
N ILE A 50 -5.15 1.60 4.59
CA ILE A 50 -5.34 0.37 5.37
C ILE A 50 -5.11 0.65 6.86
N ILE A 51 -3.88 1.03 7.22
CA ILE A 51 -3.48 1.27 8.61
C ILE A 51 -2.26 2.20 8.63
N LYS A 52 -1.97 2.81 9.78
CA LYS A 52 -0.71 3.52 10.01
C LYS A 52 0.13 2.78 11.04
N THR A 53 1.39 2.56 10.73
CA THR A 53 2.40 2.03 11.66
C THR A 53 3.56 3.04 11.79
N GLU A 54 4.69 2.60 12.35
CA GLU A 54 5.89 3.42 12.42
C GLU A 54 6.40 3.86 11.03
N PRO A 55 7.00 5.06 10.93
CA PRO A 55 7.70 5.50 9.72
C PRO A 55 8.74 4.48 9.25
N ASN A 56 8.87 4.36 7.93
CA ASN A 56 9.76 3.37 7.33
C ASN A 56 10.72 4.05 6.34
N ALA A 57 12.02 3.97 6.60
CA ALA A 57 13.05 4.49 5.70
C ALA A 57 13.15 3.68 4.39
N ASP A 58 12.82 2.39 4.44
CA ASP A 58 12.87 1.44 3.32
C ASP A 58 11.50 1.27 2.64
N TRP A 59 10.59 2.23 2.79
CA TRP A 59 9.22 2.16 2.31
C TRP A 59 9.11 1.85 0.80
N ARG A 60 10.09 2.27 0.00
CA ARG A 60 10.16 1.97 -1.45
C ARG A 60 10.18 0.47 -1.76
N ASN A 61 10.76 -0.33 -0.86
CA ASN A 61 10.87 -1.78 -1.03
C ASN A 61 9.63 -2.54 -0.51
N THR A 62 8.60 -1.82 -0.04
CA THR A 62 7.39 -2.44 0.51
C THR A 62 6.31 -2.69 -0.53
N LEU A 63 6.45 -2.17 -1.75
CA LEU A 63 5.49 -2.42 -2.82
C LEU A 63 5.45 -3.91 -3.14
N GLN A 64 4.27 -4.50 -2.99
CA GLN A 64 4.05 -5.92 -3.21
C GLN A 64 2.68 -6.15 -3.84
N ARG A 65 2.64 -7.10 -4.79
CA ARG A 65 1.39 -7.67 -5.32
C ARG A 65 0.87 -8.80 -4.41
N ILE A 66 -0.43 -8.84 -4.17
CA ILE A 66 -1.10 -9.87 -3.34
C ILE A 66 -1.93 -10.86 -4.16
#